data_AF-A0A0N4X421-F1
#
_entry.id   AF-A0A0N4X421-F1
#
_cell.length_a   1.000
_cell.length_b   1.000
_cell.length_c   1.000
_cell.angle_alpha   90.00
_cell.angle_beta   90.00
_cell.angle_gamma   90.00
#
_symmetry.space_group_name_H-M   'P 1'
#
loop_
_entity.id
_entity.type
_entity.pdbx_description
1 polymer ?
#
loop_
_entity_poly.entity_id
_entity_poly.type
_entity_poly.pdbx_seq_one_letter_code
_entity_poly.pdbx_strand_id
1 'polypeptide(L)'
;MAFQTPCAKIFLSIKANGLKDRDVLTRSDPICTVSMLIKLPNGKQKWTKLGHTEVVWDSLDPEFVRKIPCDYIFEERQKMKFEIYDVDSTSSKLSNHDFLGSMECYLAEIVSTRSLKKELSGLT
;
A
#
# COMPACT_ATOMS: atom_id res chain seq x y z
N MET A 1 7.79 -0.71 35.70
CA MET A 1 8.55 -1.37 34.60
C MET A 1 7.68 -1.25 33.36
N ALA A 2 8.16 -0.59 32.30
CA ALA A 2 7.45 -0.61 31.03
C ALA A 2 7.73 -1.96 30.37
N PHE A 3 6.68 -2.75 30.14
CA PHE A 3 6.81 -3.95 29.31
C PHE A 3 7.08 -3.46 27.89
N GLN A 4 8.21 -3.87 27.32
CA GLN A 4 8.46 -3.64 25.90
C GLN A 4 7.48 -4.53 25.13
N THR A 5 6.55 -3.92 24.42
CA THR A 5 5.62 -4.66 23.57
C THR A 5 6.46 -5.47 22.56
N PRO A 6 6.31 -6.80 22.50
CA PRO A 6 7.01 -7.60 21.52
C PRO A 6 6.70 -7.10 20.10
N CYS A 7 7.74 -6.70 19.37
CA CYS A 7 7.60 -6.25 18.00
C CYS A 7 8.77 -6.73 17.12
N ALA A 8 8.53 -6.84 15.83
CA ALA A 8 9.54 -7.15 14.83
C ALA A 8 9.49 -6.13 13.69
N LYS A 9 10.66 -5.63 13.27
CA LYS A 9 10.76 -4.76 12.10
C LYS A 9 10.74 -5.60 10.83
N ILE A 10 9.78 -5.32 9.95
CA ILE A 10 9.64 -5.99 8.66
C ILE A 10 9.70 -4.99 7.50
N PHE A 11 9.95 -5.51 6.30
CA PHE A 11 10.04 -4.73 5.08
C PHE A 11 9.10 -5.32 4.03
N LEU A 12 8.04 -4.59 3.70
CA LEU A 12 7.05 -5.00 2.72
C LEU A 12 7.62 -4.79 1.32
N SER A 13 7.68 -5.86 0.53
CA SER A 13 8.00 -5.79 -0.92
C SER A 13 6.69 -5.93 -1.68
N ILE A 14 6.50 -5.11 -2.72
CA ILE A 14 5.20 -4.92 -3.38
C ILE A 14 5.38 -5.09 -4.88
N LYS A 15 4.42 -5.73 -5.53
CA LYS A 15 4.27 -5.74 -6.98
C LYS A 15 2.80 -5.76 -7.35
N ALA A 16 2.47 -5.27 -8.54
CA ALA A 16 1.14 -5.39 -9.13
C ALA A 16 1.25 -6.07 -10.50
N ASN A 17 0.14 -6.65 -10.97
CA ASN A 17 0.08 -7.29 -12.27
C ASN A 17 -1.28 -6.98 -12.91
N GLY A 18 -1.32 -6.78 -14.22
CA GLY A 18 -2.55 -6.52 -14.97
C GLY A 18 -3.29 -5.26 -14.48
N LEU A 19 -2.57 -4.19 -14.17
CA LEU A 19 -3.20 -2.90 -13.87
C LEU A 19 -4.05 -2.43 -15.06
N LYS A 20 -5.15 -1.75 -14.76
CA LYS A 20 -6.04 -1.22 -15.79
C LYS A 20 -5.35 -0.07 -16.51
N ASP A 21 -5.24 -0.18 -17.82
CA ASP A 21 -4.82 0.93 -18.66
C ASP A 21 -5.96 1.96 -18.72
N ARG A 22 -5.68 3.18 -18.28
CA ARG A 22 -6.64 4.29 -18.32
C ARG A 22 -6.40 5.24 -19.49
N ASP A 23 -5.22 5.18 -20.10
CA ASP A 23 -4.86 6.02 -21.21
C ASP A 23 -5.02 5.25 -22.54
N VAL A 24 -5.66 5.89 -23.52
CA VAL A 24 -5.86 5.30 -24.86
C VAL A 24 -4.56 5.27 -25.67
N LEU A 25 -3.52 5.95 -25.18
CA LEU A 25 -2.29 6.23 -25.93
C LEU A 25 -0.98 5.86 -25.20
N THR A 26 -1.00 5.71 -23.87
CA THR A 26 0.17 5.44 -23.02
C THR A 26 -0.20 4.43 -21.95
N ARG A 27 0.76 3.70 -21.36
CA ARG A 27 0.47 2.86 -20.19
C ARG A 27 0.55 3.68 -18.91
N SER A 28 -0.08 3.18 -17.85
CA SER A 28 0.00 3.75 -16.52
C SER A 28 1.42 3.83 -15.94
N ASP A 29 1.63 4.84 -15.10
CA ASP A 29 2.81 5.13 -14.30
C ASP A 29 2.52 4.84 -12.81
N PRO A 30 2.44 3.56 -12.39
CA PRO A 30 1.94 3.20 -11.07
C PRO A 30 2.85 3.60 -9.91
N ILE A 31 2.20 4.01 -8.82
CA ILE A 31 2.76 4.17 -7.48
C ILE A 31 1.86 3.48 -6.45
N CYS A 32 2.44 2.81 -5.46
CA CYS A 32 1.69 2.22 -4.34
C CYS A 32 1.89 3.02 -3.05
N THR A 33 0.80 3.45 -2.42
CA THR A 33 0.77 4.03 -1.07
C THR A 33 0.32 2.99 -0.05
N VAL A 34 1.05 2.87 1.07
CA VAL A 34 0.73 1.94 2.15
C VAL A 34 0.34 2.72 3.40
N SER A 35 -0.79 2.35 3.99
CA SER A 35 -1.35 2.96 5.20
C SER A 35 -1.72 1.89 6.22
N MET A 36 -1.68 2.25 7.51
CA MET A 36 -2.14 1.42 8.62
C MET A 36 -3.30 2.12 9.35
N LEU A 37 -4.32 1.34 9.72
CA LEU A 37 -5.44 1.84 10.51
C LEU A 37 -5.03 1.95 11.98
N ILE A 38 -4.96 3.17 12.50
CA ILE A 38 -4.68 3.42 13.91
C ILE A 38 -5.95 3.85 14.64
N LYS A 39 -6.05 3.49 15.92
CA LYS A 39 -7.11 3.97 16.81
C LYS A 39 -6.60 5.21 17.53
N LEU A 40 -7.33 6.32 17.38
CA LEU A 40 -7.03 7.59 18.04
C LEU A 40 -7.52 7.57 19.51
N PRO A 41 -6.99 8.45 20.38
CA PRO A 41 -7.42 8.52 21.79
C PRO A 41 -8.92 8.77 21.98
N ASN A 42 -9.55 9.44 21.01
CA ASN A 42 -11.00 9.70 20.99
C ASN A 42 -11.84 8.51 20.49
N GLY A 43 -11.23 7.32 20.33
CA GLY A 43 -11.89 6.11 19.86
C GLY A 43 -12.12 6.03 18.35
N LYS A 44 -11.91 7.12 17.59
CA LYS A 44 -12.04 7.11 16.13
C LYS A 44 -10.88 6.33 15.48
N GLN A 45 -11.13 5.81 14.29
CA GLN A 45 -10.10 5.17 13.48
C GLN A 45 -9.62 6.10 12.38
N LYS A 46 -8.33 6.06 12.08
CA LYS A 46 -7.71 6.87 11.02
C LYS A 46 -6.68 6.04 10.26
N TRP A 47 -6.71 6.12 8.94
CA TRP A 47 -5.63 5.61 8.11
C TRP A 47 -4.42 6.57 8.20
N THR A 48 -3.28 6.02 8.60
CA THR A 48 -2.01 6.75 8.68
C THR A 48 -1.05 6.17 7.66
N LYS A 49 -0.53 7.02 6.77
CA LYS A 49 0.43 6.63 5.74
C LYS A 49 1.74 6.18 6.40
N LEU A 50 2.20 4.98 6.04
CA LEU A 50 3.52 4.46 6.40
C LEU A 50 4.58 4.86 5.38
N GLY A 51 4.20 4.88 4.10
CA GLY A 51 5.10 5.21 3.01
C GLY A 51 4.45 5.05 1.65
N HIS A 52 5.26 5.23 0.62
CA HIS A 52 4.90 4.94 -0.77
C HIS A 52 6.12 4.40 -1.51
N THR A 53 5.88 3.62 -2.55
CA THR A 53 6.92 3.13 -3.47
C THR A 53 7.42 4.26 -4.37
N GLU A 54 8.44 3.99 -5.18
CA GLU A 54 8.71 4.76 -6.37
C GLU A 54 7.58 4.63 -7.41
N VAL A 55 7.60 5.54 -8.39
CA VAL A 55 6.81 5.44 -9.61
C VAL A 55 7.54 4.51 -10.57
N VAL A 56 6.83 3.55 -11.16
CA VAL A 56 7.35 2.74 -12.27
C VAL A 56 6.70 3.27 -13.54
N TRP A 57 7.49 3.77 -14.48
CA TRP A 57 6.96 4.40 -15.69
C TRP A 57 6.55 3.35 -16.74
N ASP A 58 5.46 3.61 -17.45
CA ASP A 58 4.98 2.83 -18.62
C ASP A 58 4.80 1.31 -18.33
N SER A 59 4.19 0.97 -17.19
CA SER A 59 4.13 -0.42 -16.71
C SER A 59 2.78 -0.80 -16.08
N LEU A 60 2.14 -1.84 -16.62
CA LEU A 60 0.94 -2.45 -16.04
C LEU A 60 1.25 -3.58 -15.03
N ASP A 61 2.51 -4.03 -14.98
CA ASP A 61 2.99 -5.10 -14.11
C ASP A 61 4.19 -4.66 -13.24
N PRO A 62 4.06 -3.56 -12.46
CA PRO A 62 5.20 -2.99 -11.74
C PRO A 62 5.71 -3.92 -10.66
N GLU A 63 7.04 -4.10 -10.63
CA GLU A 63 7.77 -4.63 -9.48
C GLU A 63 8.48 -3.47 -8.77
N PHE A 64 8.02 -3.13 -7.57
CA PHE A 64 8.56 -2.00 -6.82
C PHE A 64 9.79 -2.42 -6.03
N VAL A 65 10.90 -1.72 -6.24
CA VAL A 65 12.18 -1.88 -5.57
C VAL A 65 12.12 -1.35 -4.14
N ARG A 66 11.44 -0.21 -3.90
CA ARG A 66 11.38 0.37 -2.56
C ARG A 66 10.54 -0.49 -1.64
N LYS A 67 11.18 -1.02 -0.61
CA LYS A 67 10.50 -1.72 0.48
C LYS A 67 9.94 -0.74 1.50
N ILE A 68 8.73 -1.00 1.99
CA ILE A 68 8.09 -0.17 3.01
C ILE A 68 8.38 -0.75 4.40
N PRO A 69 9.13 -0.05 5.27
CA PRO A 69 9.38 -0.51 6.63
C PRO A 69 8.08 -0.45 7.45
N CYS A 70 7.85 -1.46 8.27
CA CYS A 70 6.70 -1.54 9.17
C CYS A 70 7.08 -2.30 10.44
N ASP A 71 6.58 -1.84 11.58
CA ASP A 71 6.69 -2.58 12.84
C ASP A 71 5.50 -3.54 12.97
N TYR A 72 5.79 -4.83 13.09
CA TYR A 72 4.80 -5.86 13.36
C TYR A 72 4.70 -6.08 14.87
N ILE A 73 3.53 -5.77 15.44
CA ILE A 73 3.22 -5.91 16.86
C ILE A 73 2.40 -7.19 17.01
N PHE A 74 2.97 -8.22 17.63
CA PHE A 74 2.39 -9.57 17.64
C PHE A 74 1.00 -9.63 18.29
N GLU A 75 0.76 -8.77 19.28
CA GLU A 75 -0.48 -8.75 20.07
C GLU A 75 -1.56 -7.82 19.47
N GLU A 76 -1.29 -7.15 18.34
CA GLU A 76 -2.21 -6.19 17.73
C GLU A 76 -2.73 -6.64 16.36
N ARG A 77 -4.01 -6.34 16.12
CA ARG A 77 -4.64 -6.51 14.80
C ARG A 77 -4.38 -5.28 13.93
N GLN A 78 -3.20 -5.25 13.33
CA GLN A 78 -2.77 -4.14 12.47
C GLN A 78 -3.39 -4.27 11.08
N LYS A 79 -4.46 -3.50 10.81
CA LYS A 79 -5.11 -3.46 9.50
C LYS A 79 -4.33 -2.54 8.56
N MET A 80 -4.02 -3.03 7.37
CA MET A 80 -3.23 -2.38 6.34
C MET A 80 -4.10 -2.07 5.12
N LYS A 81 -3.79 -0.98 4.44
CA LYS A 81 -4.38 -0.58 3.17
C LYS A 81 -3.26 -0.28 2.18
N PHE A 82 -3.40 -0.82 0.98
CA PHE A 82 -2.52 -0.59 -0.15
C PHE A 82 -3.34 0.04 -1.25
N GLU A 83 -2.94 1.22 -1.72
CA GLU A 83 -3.65 1.98 -2.74
C GLU A 83 -2.68 2.20 -3.91
N ILE A 84 -3.11 1.88 -5.13
CA ILE A 84 -2.33 2.10 -6.34
C ILE A 84 -2.95 3.26 -7.11
N TYR A 85 -2.09 4.16 -7.56
CA TYR A 85 -2.45 5.32 -8.36
C TYR A 85 -1.60 5.34 -9.62
N ASP A 86 -2.18 5.86 -10.69
CA ASP A 86 -1.52 6.20 -11.94
C ASP A 86 -1.04 7.65 -11.87
N VAL A 87 0.27 7.86 -11.94
CA VAL A 87 0.87 9.19 -11.80
C VAL A 87 0.85 9.91 -13.14
N ASP A 88 -0.08 10.85 -13.30
CA ASP A 88 -0.01 11.79 -14.42
C ASP A 88 1.30 12.60 -14.37
N SER A 89 2.14 12.41 -15.38
CA SER A 89 3.45 13.05 -15.59
C SER A 89 3.42 14.58 -15.48
N THR A 90 2.25 15.22 -15.61
CA THR A 90 2.10 16.68 -15.61
C THR A 90 1.82 17.31 -14.25
N SER A 91 1.59 16.52 -13.18
CA SER A 91 1.15 17.09 -11.90
C SER A 91 1.83 16.56 -10.65
N SER A 92 2.19 17.47 -9.75
CA SER A 92 2.84 17.15 -8.47
C SER A 92 1.85 16.89 -7.30
N LYS A 93 0.54 16.85 -7.56
CA LYS A 93 -0.50 16.66 -6.53
C LYS A 93 -1.11 15.26 -6.62
N LEU A 94 -1.14 14.55 -5.48
CA LEU A 94 -1.79 13.23 -5.36
C LEU A 94 -3.27 13.21 -5.77
N SER A 95 -3.97 14.36 -5.70
CA SER A 95 -5.37 14.49 -6.15
C SER A 95 -5.56 14.39 -7.66
N ASN A 96 -4.46 14.49 -8.42
CA ASN A 96 -4.44 14.48 -9.87
C ASN A 96 -3.90 13.15 -10.40
N HIS A 97 -3.76 12.15 -9.54
CA HIS A 97 -3.36 10.81 -9.91
C HIS A 97 -4.58 9.90 -9.94
N ASP A 98 -4.64 9.07 -10.97
CA ASP A 98 -5.81 8.28 -11.27
C ASP A 98 -5.85 7.02 -10.39
N PHE A 99 -6.92 6.84 -9.63
CA PHE A 99 -7.01 5.69 -8.72
C PHE A 99 -7.18 4.38 -9.52
N LEU A 100 -6.19 3.49 -9.38
CA LEU A 100 -6.18 2.18 -10.05
C LEU A 100 -6.74 1.06 -9.17
N GLY A 101 -6.87 1.28 -7.88
CA GLY A 101 -7.52 0.34 -6.97
C GLY A 101 -6.81 0.21 -5.63
N SER A 102 -7.43 -0.56 -4.73
CA SER A 102 -6.88 -0.79 -3.40
C SER A 102 -7.13 -2.20 -2.90
N MET A 103 -6.29 -2.65 -1.98
CA MET A 103 -6.54 -3.85 -1.19
C MET A 103 -6.34 -3.58 0.29
N GLU A 104 -7.08 -4.31 1.12
CA GLU A 104 -6.95 -4.30 2.57
C GLU A 104 -6.66 -5.71 3.10
N CYS A 105 -5.81 -5.79 4.11
CA CYS A 105 -5.51 -7.02 4.83
C CYS A 105 -5.00 -6.72 6.24
N TYR A 106 -4.92 -7.73 7.09
CA TYR A 106 -4.17 -7.65 8.33
C TYR A 106 -2.69 -7.98 8.06
N LEU A 107 -1.79 -7.29 8.76
CA LEU A 107 -0.34 -7.54 8.63
C LEU A 107 0.03 -9.00 8.93
N ALA A 108 -0.69 -9.63 9.86
CA ALA A 108 -0.55 -11.05 10.20
C ALA A 108 -0.85 -11.99 9.02
N GLU A 109 -1.72 -11.62 8.06
CA GLU A 109 -1.95 -12.42 6.85
C GLU A 109 -0.68 -12.46 5.98
N ILE A 110 0.03 -11.34 5.87
CA ILE A 110 1.28 -11.24 5.08
C ILE A 110 2.40 -12.03 5.77
N VAL A 111 2.55 -11.84 7.08
CA VAL A 111 3.63 -12.49 7.86
C VAL A 111 3.46 -14.02 7.89
N SER A 112 2.22 -14.51 8.02
CA SER A 112 1.96 -15.96 8.08
C SER A 112 2.15 -16.68 6.75
N THR A 113 1.85 -16.03 5.62
CA THR A 113 1.93 -16.63 4.28
C THR A 113 3.24 -16.33 3.55
N ARG A 114 4.05 -15.38 4.05
CA ARG A 114 5.25 -14.77 3.40
C ARG A 114 4.96 -14.00 2.12
N SER A 115 3.89 -14.34 1.41
CA SER A 115 3.43 -13.69 0.18
C SER A 115 1.91 -13.74 0.11
N LEU A 116 1.27 -12.56 0.07
CA LEU A 116 -0.17 -12.40 -0.06
C LEU A 116 -0.50 -11.81 -1.44
N LYS A 117 -1.39 -12.46 -2.19
CA LYS A 117 -1.97 -11.94 -3.44
C LYS A 117 -3.47 -11.70 -3.24
N LYS A 118 -3.95 -10.52 -3.62
CA LYS A 118 -5.37 -10.14 -3.59
C LYS A 118 -5.69 -9.30 -4.83
N GLU A 119 -6.93 -9.41 -5.30
CA GLU A 119 -7.44 -8.53 -6.36
C GLU A 119 -7.62 -7.11 -5.83
N LEU A 120 -7.42 -6.12 -6.70
CA LEU A 120 -7.69 -4.73 -6.36
C LEU A 120 -9.20 -4.46 -6.41
N SER A 121 -9.66 -3.70 -5.42
CA SER A 121 -11.05 -3.25 -5.27
C SER A 121 -11.15 -1.74 -5.46
N GLY A 122 -12.35 -1.24 -5.76
CA GLY A 122 -12.63 0.20 -5.87
C GLY A 122 -12.49 0.79 -7.27
N LEU A 123 -12.27 -0.03 -8.29
CA LEU A 123 -12.56 0.33 -9.68
C LEU A 123 -14.06 0.08 -9.92
N THR A 124 -14.86 1.15 -9.98
CA THR A 124 -16.18 1.13 -10.63
C THR A 124 -16.03 1.46 -12.10
#